data_AF-A0A7R9F2A2-F1
#
_entry.id   AF-A0A7R9F2A2-F1
#
_cell.length_a   1.000
_cell.length_b   1.000
_cell.length_c   1.000
_cell.angle_alpha   90.00
_cell.angle_beta   90.00
_cell.angle_gamma   90.00
#
_symmetry.space_group_name_H-M   'P 1'
#
loop_
_entity.id
_entity.type
_entity.pdbx_description
1 polymer ?
#
loop_
_entity_poly.entity_id
_entity_poly.type
_entity_poly.pdbx_seq_one_letter_code
_entity_poly.pdbx_strand_id
1 'polypeptide(L)'
;MKDSTVVIAFLARNKAHTLPYFLTLLERLEYPKDRISLWCVLIRSDHNEDKTLEILKKWLSSLDGYYHSINAELLSSPPERLKDETGPANWPSSRFTHIMQLREEALMSARQAWADYIWFVDCDVFITNNQTLKILMAKERTVVAPMLKSDGMYANFWCGMTEEYYYHRTDDYKPILNREQVGCFHVPMVHSSVLVDLRRFASEGLTFVPSNIPDYKGPHDDIITFALSANRSGIPLYVCNDQVYGFVMVPLEQSDTLQHDYAQLTNLKLEVLVENPPLPVNELLSKYVRDHRPDTMGFNAIFMINLERRPERRQRMLQCFRELGIQAFTVNAFDG
;
A
#
# COMPACT_ATOMS: atom_id res chain seq x y z
N MET A 1 0.74 -17.09 -25.61
CA MET A 1 1.81 -17.25 -24.59
C MET A 1 1.14 -17.39 -23.23
N LYS A 2 1.71 -18.16 -22.31
CA LYS A 2 1.22 -18.20 -20.92
C LYS A 2 1.58 -16.87 -20.24
N ASP A 3 0.69 -16.33 -19.41
CA ASP A 3 0.96 -15.15 -18.57
C ASP A 3 2.16 -15.42 -17.65
N SER A 4 2.92 -14.41 -17.24
CA SER A 4 4.10 -14.58 -16.38
C SER A 4 3.76 -15.02 -14.95
N THR A 5 4.65 -15.73 -14.27
CA THR A 5 4.48 -16.02 -12.84
C THR A 5 4.84 -14.80 -11.99
N VAL A 6 4.12 -14.59 -10.91
CA VAL A 6 4.36 -13.45 -10.02
C VAL A 6 4.23 -13.86 -8.55
N VAL A 7 5.21 -13.47 -7.74
CA VAL A 7 5.10 -13.53 -6.28
C VAL A 7 4.61 -12.18 -5.78
N ILE A 8 3.49 -12.13 -5.07
CA ILE A 8 3.06 -10.91 -4.37
C ILE A 8 3.50 -11.02 -2.92
N ALA A 9 4.40 -10.13 -2.50
CA ALA A 9 4.98 -10.10 -1.18
C ALA A 9 4.40 -8.93 -0.37
N PHE A 10 3.81 -9.22 0.78
CA PHE A 10 3.31 -8.19 1.69
C PHE A 10 3.56 -8.54 3.16
N LEU A 11 3.83 -7.52 3.95
CA LEU A 11 4.06 -7.60 5.39
C LEU A 11 2.91 -6.94 6.12
N ALA A 12 2.43 -7.56 7.20
CA ALA A 12 1.31 -7.06 7.97
C ALA A 12 1.66 -6.91 9.45
N ARG A 13 1.32 -5.74 10.01
CA ARG A 13 1.40 -5.41 11.44
C ARG A 13 0.49 -4.24 11.78
N ASN A 14 -0.42 -4.43 12.73
CA ASN A 14 -1.36 -3.42 13.21
C ASN A 14 -2.19 -2.77 12.08
N LYS A 15 -2.57 -3.58 11.09
CA LYS A 15 -3.29 -3.17 9.87
C LYS A 15 -4.71 -3.74 9.80
N ALA A 16 -5.35 -4.06 10.93
CA ALA A 16 -6.70 -4.61 10.94
C ALA A 16 -7.73 -3.70 10.25
N HIS A 17 -7.47 -2.39 10.24
CA HIS A 17 -8.33 -1.38 9.64
C HIS A 17 -8.20 -1.28 8.11
N THR A 18 -7.02 -1.56 7.55
CA THR A 18 -6.79 -1.51 6.09
C THR A 18 -6.97 -2.86 5.41
N LEU A 19 -6.65 -3.96 6.11
CA LEU A 19 -6.64 -5.31 5.53
C LEU A 19 -7.93 -5.73 4.83
N PRO A 20 -9.15 -5.44 5.36
CA PRO A 20 -10.38 -5.79 4.66
C PRO A 20 -10.45 -5.21 3.24
N TYR A 21 -9.96 -3.99 3.04
CA TYR A 21 -9.93 -3.34 1.73
C TYR A 21 -8.76 -3.83 0.88
N PHE A 22 -7.55 -3.87 1.45
CA PHE A 22 -6.34 -4.35 0.77
C PHE A 22 -6.53 -5.75 0.18
N LEU A 23 -6.97 -6.71 1.00
CA LEU A 23 -7.16 -8.10 0.59
C LEU A 23 -8.28 -8.25 -0.46
N THR A 24 -9.36 -7.46 -0.32
CA THR A 24 -10.44 -7.43 -1.31
C THR A 24 -9.96 -6.93 -2.68
N LEU A 25 -9.12 -5.88 -2.69
CA LEU A 25 -8.56 -5.35 -3.93
C LEU A 25 -7.55 -6.31 -4.56
N LEU A 26 -6.74 -6.99 -3.74
CA LEU A 26 -5.82 -8.04 -4.18
C LEU A 26 -6.55 -9.21 -4.87
N GLU A 27 -7.66 -9.66 -4.28
CA GLU A 27 -8.54 -10.68 -4.89
C GLU A 27 -9.12 -10.21 -6.24
N ARG A 28 -9.41 -8.93 -6.37
CA ARG A 28 -10.03 -8.36 -7.59
C ARG A 28 -9.05 -8.11 -8.73
N LEU A 29 -7.74 -8.26 -8.52
CA LEU A 29 -6.75 -8.13 -9.60
C LEU A 29 -7.11 -9.03 -10.79
N GLU A 30 -7.16 -8.44 -11.98
CA GLU A 30 -7.42 -9.11 -13.25
C GLU A 30 -6.15 -9.80 -13.75
N TYR A 31 -5.70 -10.81 -13.01
CA TYR A 31 -4.56 -11.65 -13.36
C TYR A 31 -4.85 -13.10 -12.97
N PRO A 32 -4.45 -14.10 -13.78
CA PRO A 32 -4.75 -15.51 -13.49
C PRO A 32 -4.20 -15.91 -12.12
N LYS A 33 -5.08 -16.34 -11.21
CA LYS A 33 -4.70 -16.63 -9.82
C LYS A 33 -3.75 -17.82 -9.70
N ASP A 34 -3.85 -18.77 -10.63
CA ASP A 34 -2.93 -19.91 -10.80
C ASP A 34 -1.51 -19.51 -11.25
N ARG A 35 -1.30 -18.24 -11.60
CA ARG A 35 0.00 -17.63 -11.91
C ARG A 35 0.51 -16.70 -10.80
N ILE A 36 -0.27 -16.51 -9.74
CA ILE A 36 0.09 -15.69 -8.58
C ILE A 36 0.44 -16.61 -7.42
N SER A 37 1.63 -16.42 -6.88
CA SER A 37 2.04 -16.94 -5.58
C SER A 37 1.94 -15.84 -4.53
N LEU A 38 1.36 -16.13 -3.38
CA LEU A 38 1.29 -15.20 -2.26
C LEU A 38 2.41 -15.51 -1.29
N TRP A 39 3.21 -14.50 -0.97
CA TRP A 39 4.19 -14.55 0.12
C TRP A 39 3.75 -13.52 1.15
N CYS A 40 3.18 -13.99 2.26
CA CYS A 40 2.67 -13.10 3.30
C CYS A 40 3.24 -13.49 4.65
N VAL A 41 3.85 -12.52 5.32
CA VAL A 41 4.40 -12.72 6.66
C VAL A 41 3.74 -11.74 7.61
N LEU A 42 3.16 -12.29 8.67
CA LEU A 42 2.85 -11.49 9.84
C LEU A 42 4.17 -11.20 10.56
N ILE A 43 4.46 -9.93 10.78
CA ILE A 43 5.75 -9.51 11.34
C ILE A 43 5.93 -10.14 12.73
N ARG A 44 6.77 -11.19 12.78
CA ARG A 44 6.91 -12.11 13.92
C ARG A 44 7.33 -11.42 15.20
N SER A 45 8.12 -10.35 15.13
CA SER A 45 8.81 -9.77 16.27
C SER A 45 8.20 -8.47 16.81
N ASP A 46 7.11 -7.99 16.22
CA ASP A 46 6.71 -6.58 16.37
C ASP A 46 5.33 -6.42 17.04
N HIS A 47 5.06 -7.19 18.11
CA HIS A 47 3.85 -7.12 18.96
C HIS A 47 2.57 -6.56 18.29
N ASN A 48 1.80 -7.42 17.62
CA ASN A 48 0.54 -7.03 16.98
C ASN A 48 -0.57 -6.86 18.02
N GLU A 49 -1.08 -5.64 18.17
CA GLU A 49 -2.03 -5.24 19.22
C GLU A 49 -3.50 -5.29 18.75
N ASP A 50 -3.74 -5.50 17.44
CA ASP A 50 -5.07 -5.49 16.83
C ASP A 50 -5.51 -6.86 16.24
N LYS A 51 -6.61 -6.85 15.48
CA LYS A 51 -7.19 -8.06 14.86
C LYS A 51 -6.51 -8.51 13.55
N THR A 52 -5.33 -7.98 13.21
CA THR A 52 -4.62 -8.31 11.97
C THR A 52 -4.45 -9.82 11.77
N LEU A 53 -3.99 -10.53 12.81
CA LEU A 53 -3.82 -11.99 12.75
C LEU A 53 -5.13 -12.74 12.49
N GLU A 54 -6.22 -12.31 13.13
CA GLU A 54 -7.54 -12.92 12.96
C GLU A 54 -8.04 -12.75 11.51
N ILE A 55 -7.91 -11.54 10.97
CA ILE A 55 -8.33 -11.18 9.61
C ILE A 55 -7.54 -12.00 8.58
N LEU A 56 -6.20 -12.04 8.71
CA LEU A 56 -5.34 -12.80 7.80
C LEU A 56 -5.65 -14.30 7.84
N LYS A 57 -5.81 -14.89 9.03
CA LYS A 57 -6.20 -16.31 9.16
C LYS A 57 -7.55 -16.58 8.49
N LYS A 58 -8.53 -15.70 8.70
CA LYS A 58 -9.86 -15.84 8.13
C LYS A 58 -9.81 -15.75 6.60
N TRP A 59 -9.05 -14.79 6.06
CA TRP A 59 -8.87 -14.64 4.62
C TRP A 59 -8.10 -15.81 4.00
N LEU A 60 -6.95 -16.20 4.55
CA LEU A 60 -6.15 -17.31 4.02
C LEU A 60 -6.91 -18.63 4.01
N SER A 61 -7.76 -18.87 5.02
CA SER A 61 -8.63 -20.06 5.07
C SER A 61 -9.67 -20.12 3.94
N SER A 62 -10.01 -18.99 3.30
CA SER A 62 -10.97 -18.97 2.18
C SER A 62 -10.30 -19.08 0.80
N LEU A 63 -8.97 -19.06 0.71
CA LEU A 63 -8.24 -19.05 -0.56
C LEU A 63 -7.87 -20.43 -1.10
N ASP A 64 -8.32 -21.50 -0.45
CA ASP A 64 -7.86 -22.86 -0.76
C ASP A 64 -8.01 -23.20 -2.26
N GLY A 65 -6.89 -23.56 -2.89
CA GLY A 65 -6.80 -23.93 -4.31
C GLY A 65 -6.91 -22.81 -5.36
N TYR A 66 -7.09 -21.54 -4.97
CA TYR A 66 -7.23 -20.44 -5.95
C TYR A 66 -5.88 -19.91 -6.47
N TYR A 67 -4.90 -19.76 -5.58
CA TYR A 67 -3.57 -19.23 -5.90
C TYR A 67 -2.57 -20.35 -6.21
N HIS A 68 -1.54 -20.05 -7.01
CA HIS A 68 -0.49 -21.03 -7.37
C HIS A 68 0.15 -21.66 -6.14
N SER A 69 0.53 -20.82 -5.18
CA SER A 69 1.05 -21.22 -3.89
C SER A 69 0.83 -20.10 -2.88
N ILE A 70 0.75 -20.47 -1.60
CA ILE A 70 0.61 -19.53 -0.50
C ILE A 70 1.69 -19.89 0.51
N ASN A 71 2.70 -19.04 0.64
CA ASN A 71 3.67 -19.09 1.73
C ASN A 71 3.24 -18.08 2.79
N ALA A 72 2.56 -18.57 3.82
CA ALA A 72 2.01 -17.75 4.89
C ALA A 72 2.66 -18.09 6.23
N GLU A 73 3.28 -17.09 6.84
CA GLU A 73 3.85 -17.21 8.17
C GLU A 73 3.06 -16.37 9.17
N LEU A 74 2.18 -17.04 9.91
CA LEU A 74 1.24 -16.41 10.85
C LEU A 74 1.59 -16.77 12.29
N LEU A 75 2.74 -16.31 12.79
CA LEU A 75 3.07 -16.51 14.20
C LEU A 75 2.31 -15.52 15.08
N SER A 76 1.83 -15.99 16.22
CA SER A 76 1.39 -15.10 17.30
C SER A 76 2.56 -14.24 17.74
N SER A 77 2.35 -12.92 17.84
CA SER A 77 3.39 -12.00 18.29
C SER A 77 3.89 -12.38 19.69
N PRO A 78 5.17 -12.15 19.99
CA PRO A 78 5.68 -12.30 21.34
C PRO A 78 4.87 -11.41 22.30
N PRO A 79 4.76 -11.83 23.59
CA PRO A 79 3.98 -11.09 24.58
C PRO A 79 4.55 -9.69 24.85
N GLU A 80 5.82 -9.44 24.49
CA GLU A 80 6.51 -8.18 24.70
C GLU A 80 6.92 -7.54 23.36
N ARG A 81 6.94 -6.20 23.34
CA ARG A 81 7.51 -5.40 22.24
C ARG A 81 9.02 -5.61 22.13
N LEU A 82 9.61 -5.21 21.00
CA LEU A 82 11.07 -5.14 20.89
C LEU A 82 11.64 -4.23 21.99
N LYS A 83 12.82 -4.56 22.54
CA LYS A 83 13.41 -3.90 23.72
C LYS A 83 13.52 -2.37 23.62
N ASP A 84 13.59 -1.83 22.41
CA ASP A 84 13.76 -0.39 22.14
C ASP A 84 12.48 0.27 21.60
N GLU A 85 11.38 -0.46 21.49
CA GLU A 85 10.14 0.04 20.90
C GLU A 85 9.24 0.70 21.95
N THR A 86 9.01 2.01 21.79
CA THR A 86 8.16 2.78 22.71
C THR A 86 6.68 2.79 22.32
N GLY A 87 6.34 2.45 21.07
CA GLY A 87 4.99 2.55 20.53
C GLY A 87 4.86 1.89 19.16
N PRO A 88 3.61 1.69 18.66
CA PRO A 88 3.35 0.95 17.41
C PRO A 88 3.90 1.63 16.16
N ALA A 89 4.07 2.96 16.18
CA ALA A 89 4.65 3.75 15.11
C ALA A 89 6.17 3.97 15.27
N ASN A 90 6.81 3.43 16.32
CA ASN A 90 8.23 3.61 16.53
C ASN A 90 9.05 2.68 15.63
N TRP A 91 10.08 3.24 14.97
CA TRP A 91 11.00 2.53 14.09
C TRP A 91 12.43 2.51 14.67
N PRO A 92 12.71 1.65 15.66
CA PRO A 92 14.08 1.43 16.12
C PRO A 92 14.90 0.67 15.06
N SER A 93 16.24 0.76 15.10
CA SER A 93 17.12 0.08 14.14
C SER A 93 16.88 -1.44 14.09
N SER A 94 16.49 -2.06 15.20
CA SER A 94 16.12 -3.49 15.27
C SER A 94 14.90 -3.82 14.41
N ARG A 95 13.90 -2.93 14.37
CA ARG A 95 12.72 -3.06 13.51
C ARG A 95 13.11 -2.94 12.04
N PHE A 96 13.92 -1.95 11.68
CA PHE A 96 14.45 -1.83 10.31
C PHE A 96 15.20 -3.09 9.89
N THR A 97 16.12 -3.61 10.72
CA THR A 97 16.84 -4.85 10.43
C THR A 97 15.88 -6.02 10.18
N HIS A 98 14.84 -6.14 11.00
CA HIS A 98 13.87 -7.21 10.86
C HIS A 98 13.08 -7.10 9.55
N ILE A 99 12.59 -5.91 9.19
CA ILE A 99 11.87 -5.68 7.93
C ILE A 99 12.77 -5.91 6.72
N MET A 100 14.02 -5.45 6.75
CA MET A 100 15.01 -5.71 5.71
C MET A 100 15.19 -7.21 5.48
N GLN A 101 15.35 -7.99 6.55
CA GLN A 101 15.49 -9.45 6.47
C GLN A 101 14.25 -10.11 5.86
N LEU A 102 13.04 -9.69 6.26
CA LEU A 102 11.80 -10.24 5.72
C LEU A 102 11.62 -9.90 4.23
N ARG A 103 11.88 -8.65 3.82
CA ARG A 103 11.81 -8.25 2.41
C ARG A 103 12.86 -8.99 1.57
N GLU A 104 14.06 -9.20 2.11
CA GLU A 104 15.11 -9.99 1.45
C GLU A 104 14.73 -11.46 1.34
N GLU A 105 14.16 -12.07 2.38
CA GLU A 105 13.68 -13.45 2.35
C GLU A 105 12.59 -13.64 1.29
N ALA A 106 11.67 -12.68 1.15
CA ALA A 106 10.66 -12.69 0.11
C ALA A 106 11.28 -12.64 -1.30
N LEU A 107 12.27 -11.75 -1.50
CA LEU A 107 13.01 -11.62 -2.76
C LEU A 107 13.73 -12.92 -3.12
N MET A 108 14.44 -13.51 -2.16
CA MET A 108 15.15 -14.76 -2.35
C MET A 108 14.20 -15.94 -2.59
N SER A 109 13.07 -16.00 -1.87
CA SER A 109 12.03 -17.00 -2.07
C SER A 109 11.46 -16.94 -3.49
N ALA A 110 11.21 -15.74 -4.03
CA ALA A 110 10.73 -15.58 -5.39
C ALA A 110 11.74 -16.02 -6.44
N ARG A 111 13.04 -15.69 -6.25
CA ARG A 111 14.13 -16.19 -7.10
C ARG A 111 14.22 -17.72 -7.07
N GLN A 112 14.18 -18.32 -5.87
CA GLN A 112 14.24 -19.77 -5.69
C GLN A 112 13.02 -20.50 -6.28
N ALA A 113 11.86 -19.84 -6.30
CA ALA A 113 10.65 -20.34 -6.94
C ALA A 113 10.63 -20.14 -8.47
N TRP A 114 11.69 -19.55 -9.06
CA TRP A 114 11.76 -19.22 -10.48
C TRP A 114 10.57 -18.37 -10.95
N ALA A 115 10.14 -17.42 -10.12
CA ALA A 115 9.10 -16.48 -10.49
C ALA A 115 9.62 -15.48 -11.54
N ASP A 116 8.80 -15.14 -12.53
CA ASP A 116 9.16 -14.12 -13.52
C ASP A 116 9.22 -12.73 -12.89
N TYR A 117 8.34 -12.46 -11.91
CA TYR A 117 8.23 -11.19 -11.21
C TYR A 117 8.03 -11.38 -9.71
N ILE A 118 8.45 -10.38 -8.93
CA ILE A 118 7.99 -10.16 -7.55
C ILE A 118 7.37 -8.78 -7.43
N TRP A 119 6.22 -8.69 -6.77
CA TRP A 119 5.55 -7.43 -6.47
C TRP A 119 5.50 -7.24 -4.97
N PHE A 120 6.28 -6.30 -4.45
CA PHE A 120 6.18 -5.86 -3.07
C PHE A 120 5.02 -4.90 -2.93
N VAL A 121 4.09 -5.17 -2.02
CA VAL A 121 2.93 -4.29 -1.75
C VAL A 121 2.71 -4.19 -0.25
N ASP A 122 2.72 -2.99 0.31
CA ASP A 122 2.44 -2.76 1.73
C ASP A 122 0.93 -2.86 2.00
N CYS A 123 0.55 -3.30 3.21
CA CYS A 123 -0.87 -3.54 3.57
C CYS A 123 -1.73 -2.27 3.72
N ASP A 124 -1.15 -1.09 3.52
CA ASP A 124 -1.81 0.23 3.51
C ASP A 124 -1.86 0.85 2.11
N VAL A 125 -1.61 0.05 1.08
CA VAL A 125 -1.83 0.38 -0.33
C VAL A 125 -3.21 -0.12 -0.79
N PHE A 126 -3.94 0.69 -1.55
CA PHE A 126 -5.24 0.33 -2.13
C PHE A 126 -5.17 0.41 -3.65
N ILE A 127 -4.88 -0.73 -4.29
CA ILE A 127 -4.85 -0.84 -5.76
C ILE A 127 -6.29 -0.90 -6.30
N THR A 128 -6.86 0.26 -6.63
CA THR A 128 -8.23 0.37 -7.13
C THR A 128 -8.36 -0.03 -8.60
N ASN A 129 -7.27 0.07 -9.38
CA ASN A 129 -7.23 -0.42 -10.75
C ASN A 129 -6.80 -1.89 -10.79
N ASN A 130 -7.74 -2.77 -11.11
CA ASN A 130 -7.52 -4.21 -11.16
C ASN A 130 -6.56 -4.68 -12.27
N GLN A 131 -6.26 -3.85 -13.27
CA GLN A 131 -5.31 -4.15 -14.34
C GLN A 131 -3.87 -3.73 -14.03
N THR A 132 -3.63 -3.11 -12.86
CA THR A 132 -2.33 -2.56 -12.45
C THR A 132 -1.17 -3.50 -12.75
N LEU A 133 -1.27 -4.77 -12.36
CA LEU A 133 -0.17 -5.72 -12.54
C LEU A 133 0.19 -5.94 -14.01
N LYS A 134 -0.81 -6.13 -14.89
CA LYS A 134 -0.59 -6.28 -16.34
C LYS A 134 0.01 -5.02 -16.94
N ILE A 135 -0.49 -3.86 -16.55
CA ILE A 135 -0.03 -2.56 -17.06
C ILE A 135 1.44 -2.33 -16.67
N LEU A 136 1.82 -2.62 -15.42
CA LEU A 136 3.19 -2.50 -14.94
C LEU A 136 4.14 -3.49 -15.64
N MET A 137 3.74 -4.75 -15.81
CA MET A 137 4.51 -5.74 -16.56
C MET A 137 4.76 -5.30 -18.01
N ALA A 138 3.75 -4.71 -18.66
CA ALA A 138 3.84 -4.18 -20.01
C ALA A 138 4.76 -2.95 -20.16
N LYS A 139 5.24 -2.34 -19.06
CA LYS A 139 6.24 -1.27 -19.11
C LYS A 139 7.64 -1.78 -19.43
N GLU A 140 7.89 -3.08 -19.30
CA GLU A 140 9.18 -3.71 -19.59
C GLU A 140 10.35 -3.00 -18.87
N ARG A 141 10.16 -2.70 -17.59
CA ARG A 141 11.20 -2.12 -16.72
C ARG A 141 11.63 -3.15 -15.68
N THR A 142 12.91 -3.11 -15.30
CA THR A 142 13.44 -3.98 -14.24
C THR A 142 12.79 -3.68 -12.90
N VAL A 143 12.60 -2.40 -12.57
CA VAL A 143 11.86 -1.95 -11.38
C VAL A 143 10.87 -0.88 -11.79
N VAL A 144 9.60 -1.05 -11.42
CA VAL A 144 8.54 -0.09 -11.71
C VAL A 144 7.51 -0.06 -10.58
N ALA A 145 7.05 1.12 -10.24
CA ALA A 145 5.99 1.36 -9.27
C ALA A 145 4.80 2.07 -9.92
N PRO A 146 3.56 1.71 -9.56
CA PRO A 146 2.41 2.56 -9.84
C PRO A 146 2.50 3.80 -8.94
N MET A 147 2.20 4.98 -9.49
CA MET A 147 2.05 6.19 -8.68
C MET A 147 0.77 6.08 -7.86
N LEU A 148 0.92 6.03 -6.54
CA LEU A 148 -0.15 6.00 -5.55
C LEU A 148 -0.17 7.33 -4.83
N LYS A 149 -1.30 8.05 -4.94
CA LYS A 149 -1.51 9.31 -4.21
C LYS A 149 -2.12 9.04 -2.85
N SER A 150 -1.88 9.94 -1.91
CA SER A 150 -2.54 9.95 -0.59
C SER A 150 -3.41 11.19 -0.43
N ASP A 151 -3.86 11.43 0.80
CA ASP A 151 -4.38 12.75 1.19
C ASP A 151 -3.25 13.80 1.09
N GLY A 152 -3.58 14.96 0.54
CA GLY A 152 -2.64 16.06 0.33
C GLY A 152 -1.51 15.76 -0.68
N MET A 153 -0.27 15.94 -0.23
CA MET A 153 0.93 15.95 -1.09
C MET A 153 1.81 14.70 -0.92
N TYR A 154 1.35 13.68 -0.19
CA TYR A 154 2.12 12.45 0.02
C TYR A 154 1.85 11.43 -1.09
N ALA A 155 2.89 10.72 -1.52
CA ALA A 155 2.82 9.66 -2.52
C ALA A 155 4.02 8.73 -2.40
N ASN A 156 3.96 7.58 -3.06
CA ASN A 156 4.91 6.48 -2.91
C ASN A 156 6.23 6.59 -3.70
N PHE A 157 6.70 7.81 -3.97
CA PHE A 157 7.92 8.09 -4.74
C PHE A 157 8.55 9.43 -4.35
N TRP A 158 9.87 9.57 -4.58
CA TRP A 158 10.59 10.83 -4.40
C TRP A 158 11.22 11.28 -5.71
N CYS A 159 11.15 12.57 -6.04
CA CYS A 159 11.82 13.13 -7.23
C CYS A 159 13.26 13.59 -6.98
N GLY A 160 13.69 13.63 -5.72
CA GLY A 160 15.04 14.03 -5.34
C GLY A 160 15.43 13.40 -4.01
N MET A 161 16.74 13.32 -3.79
CA MET A 161 17.34 12.90 -2.53
C MET A 161 18.44 13.89 -2.12
N THR A 162 18.60 14.13 -0.82
CA THR A 162 19.72 14.91 -0.26
C THR A 162 21.03 14.10 -0.30
N GLU A 163 22.15 14.72 0.07
CA GLU A 163 23.44 14.03 0.20
C GLU A 163 23.40 12.90 1.25
N GLU A 164 22.53 13.04 2.26
CA GLU A 164 22.25 12.03 3.29
C GLU A 164 21.18 11.01 2.87
N TYR A 165 20.76 11.02 1.60
CA TYR A 165 19.81 10.07 1.01
C TYR A 165 18.36 10.20 1.49
N TYR A 166 17.96 11.33 2.06
CA TYR A 166 16.57 11.56 2.46
C TYR A 166 15.79 12.36 1.41
N TYR A 167 14.47 12.37 1.55
CA TYR A 167 13.55 13.07 0.65
C TYR A 167 13.98 14.52 0.35
N HIS A 168 14.08 14.84 -0.94
CA HIS A 168 14.23 16.21 -1.40
C HIS A 168 13.16 16.51 -2.46
N ARG A 169 12.33 17.53 -2.21
CA ARG A 169 11.30 17.95 -3.15
C ARG A 169 11.92 18.74 -4.30
N THR A 170 11.63 18.32 -5.53
CA THR A 170 12.03 19.02 -6.76
C THR A 170 10.81 19.62 -7.46
N ASP A 171 11.05 20.47 -8.46
CA ASP A 171 10.00 21.10 -9.26
C ASP A 171 9.17 20.07 -10.07
N ASP A 172 9.75 18.90 -10.37
CA ASP A 172 9.09 17.82 -11.10
C ASP A 172 8.03 17.08 -10.25
N TYR A 173 8.10 17.18 -8.92
CA TYR A 173 7.24 16.40 -8.03
C TYR A 173 5.75 16.72 -8.20
N LYS A 174 5.40 18.02 -8.21
CA LYS A 174 4.01 18.47 -8.33
C LYS A 174 3.39 18.10 -9.68
N PRO A 175 4.03 18.38 -10.83
CA PRO A 175 3.48 17.99 -12.13
C PRO A 175 3.25 16.48 -12.28
N ILE A 176 4.14 15.65 -11.72
CA ILE A 176 3.96 14.18 -11.72
C ILE A 176 2.80 13.79 -10.80
N LEU A 177 2.78 14.28 -9.56
CA LEU A 177 1.74 13.94 -8.57
C LEU A 177 0.33 14.32 -9.05
N ASN A 178 0.18 15.53 -9.57
CA ASN A 178 -1.09 16.07 -10.06
C ASN A 178 -1.46 15.54 -11.45
N ARG A 179 -0.62 14.71 -12.07
CA ARG A 179 -0.79 14.21 -13.45
C ARG A 179 -0.88 15.33 -14.49
N GLU A 180 -0.25 16.47 -14.23
CA GLU A 180 -0.03 17.52 -15.24
C GLU A 180 0.95 17.02 -16.30
N GLN A 181 1.91 16.20 -15.89
CA GLN A 181 2.75 15.39 -16.77
C GLN A 181 2.40 13.92 -16.59
N VAL A 182 2.05 13.24 -17.69
CA VAL A 182 1.58 11.84 -17.67
C VAL A 182 2.61 10.94 -18.35
N GLY A 183 3.04 9.87 -17.68
CA GLY A 183 4.02 8.93 -18.19
C GLY A 183 4.64 8.04 -17.13
N CYS A 184 5.82 7.49 -17.46
CA CYS A 184 6.68 6.79 -16.51
C CYS A 184 7.98 7.57 -16.35
N PHE A 185 8.30 7.96 -15.13
CA PHE A 185 9.38 8.87 -14.80
C PHE A 185 10.49 8.12 -14.08
N HIS A 186 11.73 8.36 -14.49
CA HIS A 186 12.88 7.92 -13.73
C HIS A 186 12.97 8.75 -12.44
N VAL A 187 13.00 8.08 -11.30
CA VAL A 187 13.02 8.71 -9.98
C VAL A 187 14.08 8.05 -9.10
N PRO A 188 14.69 8.78 -8.17
CA PRO A 188 15.69 8.19 -7.27
C PRO A 188 15.10 7.19 -6.26
N MET A 189 13.76 7.20 -6.05
CA MET A 189 13.12 6.38 -5.04
C MET A 189 11.67 6.03 -5.39
N VAL A 190 11.31 4.77 -5.17
CA VAL A 190 9.93 4.27 -5.16
C VAL A 190 9.75 3.34 -3.96
N HIS A 191 8.57 3.34 -3.33
CA HIS A 191 8.28 2.47 -2.19
C HIS A 191 6.81 2.03 -2.18
N SER A 192 6.44 1.23 -1.18
CA SER A 192 5.10 0.69 -0.86
C SER A 192 4.38 -0.15 -1.92
N SER A 193 4.64 0.04 -3.21
CA SER A 193 4.20 -0.84 -4.29
C SER A 193 5.26 -0.86 -5.37
N VAL A 194 6.03 -1.93 -5.45
CA VAL A 194 7.21 -2.02 -6.34
C VAL A 194 7.25 -3.38 -7.03
N LEU A 195 7.07 -3.38 -8.35
CA LEU A 195 7.19 -4.56 -9.19
C LEU A 195 8.63 -4.68 -9.71
N VAL A 196 9.20 -5.87 -9.56
CA VAL A 196 10.55 -6.22 -10.03
C VAL A 196 10.46 -7.35 -11.04
N ASP A 197 11.08 -7.16 -12.21
CA ASP A 197 11.25 -8.19 -13.24
C ASP A 197 12.49 -9.04 -12.92
N LEU A 198 12.27 -10.24 -12.38
CA LEU A 198 13.32 -11.16 -11.93
C LEU A 198 13.99 -11.91 -13.08
N ARG A 199 13.44 -11.83 -14.30
CA ARG A 199 14.03 -12.47 -15.48
C ARG A 199 15.26 -11.72 -15.99
N ARG A 200 15.46 -10.48 -15.54
CA ARG A 200 16.57 -9.63 -15.97
C ARG A 200 17.78 -9.89 -15.08
N PHE A 201 18.89 -10.31 -15.66
CA PHE A 201 20.12 -10.61 -14.89
C PHE A 201 20.53 -9.50 -13.90
N ALA A 202 20.36 -8.22 -14.25
CA ALA A 202 20.68 -7.11 -13.36
C ALA A 202 19.88 -7.14 -12.04
N SER A 203 18.68 -7.74 -12.01
CA SER A 203 17.86 -7.82 -10.79
C SER A 203 18.51 -8.65 -9.69
N GLU A 204 19.52 -9.48 -9.99
CA GLU A 204 20.30 -10.20 -8.98
C GLU A 204 21.05 -9.26 -8.02
N GLY A 205 21.39 -8.05 -8.45
CA GLY A 205 22.04 -7.04 -7.60
C GLY A 205 21.09 -6.28 -6.67
N LEU A 206 19.77 -6.50 -6.78
CA LEU A 206 18.78 -5.90 -5.88
C LEU A 206 18.77 -6.61 -4.53
N THR A 207 18.79 -5.83 -3.45
CA THR A 207 18.76 -6.34 -2.08
C THR A 207 18.18 -5.30 -1.12
N PHE A 208 17.55 -5.76 -0.05
CA PHE A 208 17.10 -4.93 1.08
C PHE A 208 18.12 -4.90 2.23
N VAL A 209 19.26 -5.60 2.10
CA VAL A 209 20.24 -5.75 3.18
C VAL A 209 21.49 -4.93 2.89
N PRO A 210 21.84 -3.94 3.74
CA PRO A 210 23.00 -3.08 3.52
C PRO A 210 24.34 -3.82 3.36
N SER A 211 24.55 -4.91 4.10
CA SER A 211 25.80 -5.68 4.06
C SER A 211 26.05 -6.38 2.73
N ASN A 212 25.01 -6.52 1.89
CA ASN A 212 25.14 -7.10 0.54
C ASN A 212 25.56 -6.05 -0.50
N ILE A 213 25.63 -4.76 -0.14
CA ILE A 213 26.00 -3.66 -1.03
C ILE A 213 27.45 -3.25 -0.73
N PRO A 214 28.38 -3.33 -1.70
CA PRO A 214 29.75 -2.88 -1.53
C PRO A 214 29.83 -1.38 -1.19
N ASP A 215 30.64 -1.05 -0.19
CA ASP A 215 30.87 0.33 0.29
C ASP A 215 29.56 1.09 0.61
N TYR A 216 28.61 0.43 1.25
CA TYR A 216 27.36 1.03 1.67
C TYR A 216 27.59 2.18 2.66
N LYS A 217 27.11 3.38 2.31
CA LYS A 217 27.17 4.60 3.13
C LYS A 217 25.78 5.21 3.38
N GLY A 218 24.73 4.50 3.01
CA GLY A 218 23.36 4.95 3.22
C GLY A 218 22.91 4.79 4.68
N PRO A 219 21.76 5.36 5.03
CA PRO A 219 21.12 5.13 6.32
C PRO A 219 20.64 3.68 6.49
N HIS A 220 20.35 3.29 7.72
CA HIS A 220 19.79 1.96 8.04
C HIS A 220 18.26 1.97 7.83
N ASP A 221 17.86 1.97 6.57
CA ASP A 221 16.47 2.08 6.12
C ASP A 221 16.24 1.16 4.92
N ASP A 222 15.17 0.36 4.92
CA ASP A 222 14.93 -0.70 3.94
C ASP A 222 14.63 -0.15 2.55
N ILE A 223 13.85 0.93 2.47
CA ILE A 223 13.48 1.55 1.20
C ILE A 223 14.71 2.24 0.58
N ILE A 224 15.55 2.90 1.39
CA ILE A 224 16.75 3.59 0.90
C ILE A 224 17.81 2.55 0.49
N THR A 225 17.96 1.49 1.28
CA THR A 225 18.86 0.38 0.94
C THR A 225 18.50 -0.23 -0.41
N PHE A 226 17.22 -0.49 -0.66
CA PHE A 226 16.76 -1.03 -1.93
C PHE A 226 17.07 -0.09 -3.10
N ALA A 227 16.79 1.21 -2.98
CA ALA A 227 17.08 2.17 -4.04
C ALA A 227 18.58 2.32 -4.32
N LEU A 228 19.41 2.32 -3.28
CA LEU A 228 20.87 2.32 -3.42
C LEU A 228 21.38 1.03 -4.08
N SER A 229 20.81 -0.13 -3.76
CA SER A 229 21.15 -1.40 -4.43
C SER A 229 20.84 -1.35 -5.92
N ALA A 230 19.68 -0.78 -6.29
CA ALA A 230 19.27 -0.61 -7.68
C ALA A 230 20.23 0.31 -8.43
N ASN A 231 20.54 1.49 -7.87
CA ASN A 231 21.47 2.44 -8.46
C ASN A 231 22.87 1.83 -8.65
N ARG A 232 23.38 1.12 -7.64
CA ARG A 232 24.68 0.40 -7.72
C ARG A 232 24.69 -0.69 -8.79
N SER A 233 23.54 -1.31 -9.04
CA SER A 233 23.36 -2.33 -10.07
C SER A 233 23.05 -1.75 -11.46
N GLY A 234 23.08 -0.42 -11.62
CA GLY A 234 22.73 0.25 -12.87
C GLY A 234 21.25 0.11 -13.25
N ILE A 235 20.38 -0.15 -12.27
CA ILE A 235 18.94 -0.33 -12.46
C ILE A 235 18.21 1.00 -12.15
N PRO A 236 17.67 1.68 -13.17
CA PRO A 236 16.80 2.83 -12.96
C PRO A 236 15.48 2.43 -12.31
N LEU A 237 15.02 3.21 -11.34
CA LEU A 237 13.69 3.08 -10.74
C LEU A 237 12.70 3.96 -11.50
N TYR A 238 11.49 3.42 -11.77
CA TYR A 238 10.44 4.16 -12.45
C TYR A 238 9.17 4.24 -11.63
N VAL A 239 8.54 5.41 -11.62
CA VAL A 239 7.15 5.59 -11.17
C VAL A 239 6.27 5.93 -12.38
N CYS A 240 5.14 5.26 -12.52
CA CYS A 240 4.21 5.48 -13.63
C CYS A 240 2.89 6.07 -13.13
N ASN A 241 2.42 7.15 -13.75
CA ASN A 241 1.15 7.80 -13.43
C ASN A 241 0.18 7.82 -14.62
N ASP A 242 0.41 7.00 -15.65
CA ASP A 242 -0.40 6.97 -16.88
C ASP A 242 -1.84 6.43 -16.68
N GLN A 243 -2.10 5.78 -15.55
CA GLN A 243 -3.42 5.32 -15.13
C GLN A 243 -3.64 5.66 -13.66
N VAL A 244 -4.88 5.84 -13.22
CA VAL A 244 -5.19 5.95 -11.79
C VAL A 244 -5.08 4.56 -11.17
N TYR A 245 -3.91 4.23 -10.63
CA TYR A 245 -3.61 2.88 -10.15
C TYR A 245 -4.22 2.58 -8.77
N GLY A 246 -4.20 3.57 -7.88
CA GLY A 246 -4.64 3.39 -6.51
C GLY A 246 -4.14 4.49 -5.57
N PHE A 247 -4.21 4.16 -4.29
CA PHE A 247 -3.96 5.08 -3.18
C PHE A 247 -3.05 4.43 -2.14
N VAL A 248 -2.42 5.25 -1.29
CA VAL A 248 -1.58 4.79 -0.18
C VAL A 248 -1.85 5.64 1.06
N MET A 249 -1.80 5.06 2.26
CA MET A 249 -1.91 5.85 3.49
C MET A 249 -0.64 6.66 3.76
N VAL A 250 -0.79 7.78 4.48
CA VAL A 250 0.35 8.52 5.01
C VAL A 250 0.93 7.73 6.20
N PRO A 251 2.25 7.53 6.28
CA PRO A 251 2.88 6.86 7.41
C PRO A 251 2.69 7.67 8.69
N LEU A 252 2.57 6.96 9.80
CA LEU A 252 2.45 7.55 11.14
C LEU A 252 3.77 8.19 11.60
N GLU A 253 3.67 9.24 12.41
CA GLU A 253 4.80 9.79 13.14
C GLU A 253 5.17 8.89 14.34
N GLN A 254 6.40 8.98 14.83
CA GLN A 254 6.95 8.07 15.85
C GLN A 254 6.10 8.01 17.15
N SER A 255 5.48 9.13 17.53
CA SER A 255 4.64 9.25 18.72
C SER A 255 3.17 8.92 18.49
N ASP A 256 2.76 8.67 17.26
CA ASP A 256 1.36 8.45 16.92
C ASP A 256 0.85 7.12 17.46
N THR A 257 -0.45 7.13 17.74
CA THR A 257 -1.20 5.94 18.17
C THR A 257 -1.92 5.32 16.98
N LEU A 258 -2.33 4.06 17.12
CA LEU A 258 -3.14 3.40 16.09
C LEU A 258 -4.43 4.15 15.75
N GLN A 259 -5.01 4.92 16.69
CA GLN A 259 -6.20 5.73 16.42
C GLN A 259 -5.96 6.80 15.32
N HIS A 260 -4.74 7.32 15.22
CA HIS A 260 -4.38 8.24 14.14
C HIS A 260 -4.39 7.51 12.78
N ASP A 261 -3.97 6.25 12.73
CA ASP A 261 -4.02 5.42 11.50
C ASP A 261 -5.47 5.21 11.02
N TYR A 262 -6.41 5.00 11.96
CA TYR A 262 -7.84 4.95 11.63
C TYR A 262 -8.34 6.28 11.05
N ALA A 263 -7.91 7.42 11.61
CA ALA A 263 -8.30 8.73 11.09
C ALA A 263 -7.72 8.99 9.69
N GLN A 264 -6.47 8.60 9.47
CA GLN A 264 -5.82 8.68 8.15
C GLN A 264 -6.55 7.83 7.11
N LEU A 265 -7.00 6.62 7.48
CA LEU A 265 -7.83 5.81 6.60
C LEU A 265 -9.15 6.52 6.25
N THR A 266 -9.83 7.15 7.22
CA THR A 266 -11.04 7.93 6.94
C THR A 266 -10.76 9.06 5.95
N ASN A 267 -9.70 9.84 6.15
CA ASN A 267 -9.30 10.92 5.24
C ASN A 267 -9.03 10.38 3.82
N LEU A 268 -8.25 9.30 3.73
CA LEU A 268 -7.94 8.67 2.44
C LEU A 268 -9.21 8.16 1.75
N LYS A 269 -10.15 7.55 2.47
CA LYS A 269 -11.42 7.08 1.90
C LYS A 269 -12.23 8.25 1.33
N LEU A 270 -12.22 9.42 1.97
CA LEU A 270 -12.84 10.62 1.42
C LEU A 270 -12.16 11.09 0.14
N GLU A 271 -10.82 11.03 0.08
CA GLU A 271 -10.05 11.35 -1.12
C GLU A 271 -10.35 10.37 -2.27
N VAL A 272 -10.50 9.07 -1.98
CA VAL A 272 -10.97 8.07 -2.96
C VAL A 272 -12.33 8.46 -3.53
N LEU A 273 -13.28 8.87 -2.67
CA LEU A 273 -14.66 9.20 -3.06
C LEU A 273 -14.80 10.42 -3.97
N VAL A 274 -13.74 11.24 -4.13
CA VAL A 274 -13.76 12.39 -5.05
C VAL A 274 -13.96 11.91 -6.49
N GLU A 275 -13.19 10.89 -6.90
CA GLU A 275 -13.15 10.42 -8.29
C GLU A 275 -13.53 8.94 -8.45
N ASN A 276 -13.59 8.17 -7.37
CA ASN A 276 -13.80 6.72 -7.40
C ASN A 276 -15.00 6.30 -6.53
N PRO A 277 -15.59 5.12 -6.78
CA PRO A 277 -16.53 4.53 -5.84
C PRO A 277 -15.85 4.20 -4.50
N PRO A 278 -16.63 3.98 -3.42
CA PRO A 278 -16.08 3.56 -2.14
C PRO A 278 -15.19 2.32 -2.28
N LEU A 279 -14.14 2.26 -1.45
CA LEU A 279 -13.28 1.07 -1.41
C LEU A 279 -14.12 -0.18 -1.10
N PRO A 280 -14.05 -1.21 -1.96
CA PRO A 280 -14.85 -2.40 -1.77
C PRO A 280 -14.32 -3.25 -0.62
N VAL A 281 -15.22 -3.99 0.02
CA VAL A 281 -14.88 -4.98 1.04
C VAL A 281 -15.63 -6.28 0.74
N ASN A 282 -14.91 -7.39 0.77
CA ASN A 282 -15.46 -8.73 0.67
C ASN A 282 -16.39 -8.99 1.85
N GLU A 283 -17.56 -9.59 1.61
CA GLU A 283 -18.55 -9.92 2.63
C GLU A 283 -17.94 -10.68 3.82
N LEU A 284 -16.98 -11.59 3.55
CA LEU A 284 -16.24 -12.35 4.55
C LEU A 284 -15.55 -11.46 5.59
N LEU A 285 -15.07 -10.29 5.15
CA LEU A 285 -14.26 -9.37 5.95
C LEU A 285 -15.06 -8.15 6.43
N SER A 286 -16.31 -7.99 5.97
CA SER A 286 -17.19 -6.85 6.31
C SER A 286 -17.30 -6.60 7.82
N LYS A 287 -17.38 -7.66 8.63
CA LYS A 287 -17.47 -7.59 10.10
C LYS A 287 -16.25 -6.98 10.81
N TYR A 288 -15.12 -6.86 10.11
CA TYR A 288 -13.88 -6.26 10.64
C TYR A 288 -13.76 -4.77 10.32
N VAL A 289 -14.64 -4.26 9.44
CA VAL A 289 -14.71 -2.83 9.14
C VAL A 289 -15.40 -2.11 10.30
N ARG A 290 -14.87 -0.95 10.69
CA ARG A 290 -15.48 -0.11 11.72
C ARG A 290 -16.84 0.38 11.23
N ASP A 291 -17.88 0.03 11.97
CA ASP A 291 -19.21 0.58 11.77
C ASP A 291 -19.29 1.97 12.43
N HIS A 292 -19.54 3.00 11.62
CA HIS A 292 -19.75 4.34 12.13
C HIS A 292 -21.23 4.47 12.48
N ARG A 293 -21.54 4.48 13.79
CA ARG A 293 -22.88 4.84 14.24
C ARG A 293 -23.12 6.31 13.89
N PRO A 294 -24.04 6.63 12.98
CA PRO A 294 -24.23 8.01 12.57
C PRO A 294 -24.71 8.85 13.76
N ASP A 295 -24.11 10.03 13.96
CA ASP A 295 -24.58 11.01 14.93
C ASP A 295 -24.67 12.41 14.32
N THR A 296 -25.20 13.36 15.08
CA THR A 296 -25.34 14.75 14.65
C THR A 296 -24.16 15.63 15.06
N MET A 297 -23.03 15.05 15.51
CA MET A 297 -21.84 15.78 16.00
C MET A 297 -22.15 16.85 17.05
N GLY A 298 -23.21 16.63 17.86
CA GLY A 298 -23.69 17.58 18.88
C GLY A 298 -24.65 18.65 18.37
N PHE A 299 -24.97 18.70 17.07
CA PHE A 299 -25.98 19.59 16.52
C PHE A 299 -27.40 19.03 16.64
N ASN A 300 -28.43 19.88 16.51
CA ASN A 300 -29.83 19.42 16.48
C ASN A 300 -30.15 18.64 15.19
N ALA A 301 -29.61 19.10 14.06
CA ALA A 301 -29.74 18.47 12.76
C ALA A 301 -28.63 18.97 11.83
N ILE A 302 -28.16 18.09 10.95
CA ILE A 302 -27.24 18.42 9.86
C ILE A 302 -28.02 18.26 8.56
N PHE A 303 -27.92 19.25 7.65
CA PHE A 303 -28.64 19.23 6.38
C PHE A 303 -27.66 19.18 5.21
N MET A 304 -27.88 18.23 4.31
CA MET A 304 -27.23 18.14 3.02
C MET A 304 -28.11 18.82 1.97
N ILE A 305 -27.75 20.04 1.58
CA ILE A 305 -28.44 20.77 0.52
C ILE A 305 -27.78 20.43 -0.82
N ASN A 306 -28.51 19.82 -1.75
CA ASN A 306 -27.99 19.43 -3.05
C ASN A 306 -29.04 19.54 -4.15
N LEU A 307 -28.61 19.80 -5.38
CA LEU A 307 -29.46 19.86 -6.57
C LEU A 307 -29.87 18.44 -6.99
N GLU A 308 -31.17 18.21 -7.13
CA GLU A 308 -31.72 16.89 -7.50
C GLU A 308 -31.19 16.37 -8.84
N ARG A 309 -30.93 17.29 -9.80
CA ARG A 309 -30.37 16.96 -11.12
C ARG A 309 -28.92 16.44 -11.12
N ARG A 310 -28.23 16.39 -9.97
CA ARG A 310 -26.83 15.90 -9.85
C ARG A 310 -26.74 14.63 -8.99
N PRO A 311 -27.31 13.49 -9.45
CA PRO A 311 -27.44 12.28 -8.65
C PRO A 311 -26.09 11.69 -8.21
N GLU A 312 -25.07 11.71 -9.07
CA GLU A 312 -23.73 11.19 -8.72
C GLU A 312 -23.08 11.98 -7.59
N ARG A 313 -23.15 13.32 -7.65
CA ARG A 313 -22.62 14.19 -6.60
C ARG A 313 -23.38 13.98 -5.28
N ARG A 314 -24.69 13.82 -5.35
CA ARG A 314 -25.53 13.51 -4.18
C ARG A 314 -25.15 12.16 -3.57
N GLN A 315 -24.96 11.12 -4.38
CA GLN A 315 -24.54 9.80 -3.91
C GLN A 315 -23.15 9.84 -3.26
N ARG A 316 -22.18 10.53 -3.88
CA ARG A 316 -20.84 10.74 -3.30
C ARG A 316 -20.91 11.43 -1.95
N MET A 317 -21.68 12.52 -1.83
CA MET A 317 -21.84 13.22 -0.55
C MET A 317 -22.48 12.33 0.53
N LEU A 318 -23.49 11.52 0.18
CA LEU A 318 -24.08 10.54 1.11
C LEU A 318 -23.08 9.44 1.51
N GLN A 319 -22.16 9.07 0.63
CA GLN A 319 -21.06 8.16 0.98
C GLN A 319 -20.08 8.84 1.92
N CYS A 320 -19.70 10.10 1.69
CA CYS A 320 -18.84 10.86 2.61
C CYS A 320 -19.46 10.96 4.01
N PHE A 321 -20.76 11.24 4.12
CA PHE A 321 -21.44 11.28 5.43
C PHE A 321 -21.43 9.93 6.14
N ARG A 322 -21.61 8.82 5.40
CA ARG A 322 -21.48 7.47 5.98
C ARG A 322 -20.08 7.18 6.48
N GLU A 323 -19.06 7.56 5.71
CA GLU A 323 -17.65 7.39 6.10
C GLU A 323 -17.27 8.25 7.32
N LEU A 324 -17.85 9.44 7.43
CA LEU A 324 -17.64 10.34 8.57
C LEU A 324 -18.51 9.98 9.79
N GLY A 325 -19.47 9.05 9.66
CA GLY A 325 -20.43 8.78 10.73
C GLY A 325 -21.38 9.93 11.02
N ILE A 326 -21.73 10.72 10.01
CA ILE A 326 -22.59 11.89 10.16
C ILE A 326 -24.02 11.56 9.71
N GLN A 327 -24.98 11.79 10.59
CA GLN A 327 -26.41 11.76 10.29
C GLN A 327 -26.85 13.09 9.69
N ALA A 328 -27.03 13.11 8.36
CA ALA A 328 -27.51 14.29 7.62
C ALA A 328 -28.87 14.06 6.94
N PHE A 329 -29.76 15.05 6.99
CA PHE A 329 -31.01 15.07 6.25
C PHE A 329 -30.81 15.71 4.88
N THR A 330 -31.34 15.09 3.82
CA THR A 330 -31.21 15.67 2.48
C THR A 330 -32.33 16.68 2.20
N VAL A 331 -31.95 17.87 1.72
CA VAL A 331 -32.88 18.90 1.26
C VAL A 331 -32.60 19.19 -0.21
N ASN A 332 -33.64 19.14 -1.04
CA ASN A 332 -33.53 19.47 -2.46
C ASN A 332 -33.34 20.98 -2.60
N ALA A 333 -32.26 21.39 -3.26
CA ALA A 333 -32.06 22.76 -3.71
C ALA A 333 -32.82 22.99 -5.03
N PHE A 334 -33.40 24.19 -5.17
CA PHE A 334 -34.01 24.67 -6.41
C PHE A 334 -33.03 25.64 -7.08
N ASP A 335 -32.85 25.54 -8.40
CA ASP A 335 -32.10 26.54 -9.15
C ASP A 335 -32.91 27.85 -9.18
N GLY A 336 -32.27 28.96 -8.82
CA GLY A 336 -32.85 30.30 -8.89
C GLY A 336 -32.78 30.92 -10.27
#